data_AF-K7ZH11-F1
#
_entry.id   AF-K7ZH11-F1
#
_cell.length_a   1.000
_cell.length_b   1.000
_cell.length_c   1.000
_cell.angle_alpha   90.00
_cell.angle_beta   90.00
_cell.angle_gamma   90.00
#
_symmetry.space_group_name_H-M   'P 1'
#
loop_
_entity.id
_entity.type
_entity.pdbx_description
1 polymer ?
#
loop_
_entity_poly.entity_id
_entity_poly.type
_entity_poly.pdbx_seq_one_letter_code
_entity_poly.pdbx_strand_id
1 'polypeptide(L)'
;MKFKFPLQKVLEHRKIKENLAQKDFQEAVNLYQEELERLNQMGSQVQNAHAQVGALSNQGGAQGPALSQIHEFLQGQQIRIQRQMQKVQEFEKLVEAKREILRQAALEYKIMEKMRENKFEEYRAERLSNDQKEMDEQSILRFKAVKES
;
A
#
# COMPACT_ATOMS: atom_id res chain seq x y z
N MET A 1 8.48 27.15 27.26
CA MET A 1 8.98 25.78 26.98
C MET A 1 8.45 25.29 25.63
N LYS A 2 9.14 24.35 24.97
CA LYS A 2 8.66 23.67 23.74
C LYS A 2 7.92 22.38 24.11
N PHE A 3 6.85 22.04 23.40
CA PHE A 3 6.12 20.78 23.57
C PHE A 3 7.03 19.58 23.32
N LYS A 4 6.95 18.56 24.18
CA LYS A 4 7.65 17.28 24.01
C LYS A 4 6.63 16.17 24.13
N PHE A 5 6.45 15.40 23.06
CA PHE A 5 5.58 14.23 23.08
C PHE A 5 6.34 13.03 23.65
N PRO A 6 5.89 12.40 24.76
CA PRO A 6 6.61 11.30 25.39
C PRO A 6 6.82 10.08 24.48
N LEU A 7 5.90 9.86 23.55
CA LEU A 7 5.89 8.70 22.65
C LEU A 7 6.36 9.03 21.23
N GLN A 8 7.14 10.11 21.06
CA GLN A 8 7.65 10.54 19.75
C GLN A 8 8.41 9.44 19.00
N LYS A 9 9.29 8.71 19.70
CA LYS A 9 10.02 7.56 19.11
C LYS A 9 9.09 6.44 18.64
N VAL A 10 7.99 6.21 19.36
CA VAL A 10 7.00 5.18 19.00
C VAL A 10 6.22 5.60 17.75
N LEU A 11 5.85 6.89 17.65
CA LEU A 11 5.20 7.44 16.46
C LEU A 11 6.10 7.31 15.23
N GLU A 12 7.38 7.66 15.34
CA GLU A 12 8.36 7.52 14.25
C GLU A 12 8.54 6.06 13.82
N HIS A 13 8.66 5.14 14.78
CA HIS A 13 8.74 3.72 14.48
C HIS A 13 7.49 3.19 13.76
N ARG A 14 6.29 3.65 14.14
CA ARG A 14 5.04 3.28 13.44
C ARG A 14 4.98 3.85 12.03
N LYS A 15 5.47 5.08 11.80
CA LYS A 15 5.62 5.65 10.46
C LYS A 15 6.55 4.81 9.58
N ILE A 16 7.68 4.37 10.14
CA ILE A 16 8.62 3.48 9.42
C ILE A 16 7.94 2.17 9.05
N LYS A 17 7.16 1.58 9.97
CA LYS A 17 6.39 0.34 9.69
C LYS A 17 5.35 0.54 8.59
N GLU A 18 4.61 1.65 8.60
CA GLU A 18 3.66 2.00 7.53
C GLU A 18 4.38 2.11 6.18
N ASN A 19 5.49 2.86 6.12
CA ASN A 19 6.28 3.01 4.90
C ASN A 19 6.82 1.66 4.37
N LEU A 20 7.27 0.78 5.27
CA LEU A 20 7.73 -0.55 4.90
C LEU A 20 6.57 -1.41 4.35
N ALA A 21 5.43 -1.41 5.02
CA ALA A 21 4.24 -2.11 4.56
C ALA A 21 3.75 -1.58 3.20
N GLN A 22 3.88 -0.27 2.96
CA GLN A 22 3.53 0.35 1.68
C GLN A 22 4.45 -0.12 0.56
N LYS A 23 5.76 -0.20 0.83
CA LYS A 23 6.73 -0.73 -0.12
C LYS A 23 6.44 -2.20 -0.45
N ASP A 24 6.25 -3.04 0.57
CA ASP A 24 5.92 -4.46 0.41
C ASP A 24 4.63 -4.67 -0.41
N PHE A 25 3.61 -3.84 -0.17
CA PHE A 25 2.36 -3.87 -0.94
C PHE A 25 2.60 -3.51 -2.41
N GLN A 26 3.38 -2.46 -2.69
CA GLN A 26 3.70 -2.07 -4.05
C GLN A 26 4.50 -3.14 -4.79
N GLU A 27 5.46 -3.78 -4.13
CA GLU A 27 6.21 -4.91 -4.68
C GLU A 27 5.28 -6.07 -5.05
N ALA A 28 4.35 -6.43 -4.17
CA ALA A 28 3.36 -7.48 -4.45
C ALA A 28 2.45 -7.13 -5.63
N VAL A 29 2.00 -5.87 -5.74
CA VAL A 29 1.18 -5.39 -6.86
C VAL A 29 1.94 -5.47 -8.17
N ASN A 30 3.22 -5.08 -8.19
CA ASN A 30 4.05 -5.15 -9.38
C ASN A 30 4.21 -6.61 -9.84
N LEU A 31 4.49 -7.54 -8.92
CA LEU A 31 4.60 -8.96 -9.25
C LEU A 31 3.29 -9.53 -9.79
N TYR A 32 2.15 -9.18 -9.18
CA TYR A 32 0.84 -9.57 -9.68
C TYR A 32 0.59 -9.06 -11.11
N GLN A 33 0.94 -7.80 -11.37
CA GLN A 33 0.79 -7.20 -12.70
C GLN A 33 1.69 -7.88 -13.74
N GLU A 34 2.94 -8.19 -13.40
CA GLU A 34 3.85 -8.95 -14.27
C GLU A 34 3.28 -10.33 -14.63
N GLU A 35 2.72 -11.06 -13.66
CA GLU A 35 2.15 -12.38 -13.92
C GLU A 35 0.85 -12.30 -14.74
N LEU A 36 0.03 -11.25 -14.56
CA LEU A 36 -1.12 -10.96 -15.42
C LEU A 36 -0.71 -10.65 -16.86
N GLU A 37 0.34 -9.84 -17.05
CA GLU A 37 0.87 -9.52 -18.37
C GLU A 37 1.38 -10.77 -19.08
N ARG A 38 2.10 -11.65 -18.36
CA ARG A 38 2.51 -12.96 -18.89
C ARG A 38 1.32 -13.81 -19.29
N LEU A 39 0.27 -13.86 -18.47
CA LEU A 39 -0.96 -14.60 -18.80
C LEU A 39 -1.62 -14.05 -20.08
N ASN A 40 -1.72 -12.73 -20.20
CA ASN A 40 -2.26 -12.07 -21.39
C ASN A 40 -1.43 -12.35 -22.64
N GLN A 41 -0.09 -12.31 -22.54
CA GLN A 41 0.81 -12.67 -23.64
C GLN A 41 0.60 -14.12 -24.09
N MET A 42 0.45 -15.07 -23.15
CA MET A 42 0.13 -16.46 -23.47
C MET A 42 -1.22 -16.59 -24.18
N GLY A 43 -2.23 -15.84 -23.75
CA GLY A 43 -3.54 -15.78 -24.42
C GLY A 43 -3.44 -15.28 -25.86
N SER A 44 -2.71 -14.18 -26.08
CA SER A 44 -2.45 -13.66 -27.43
C SER A 44 -1.70 -14.64 -28.32
N GLN A 45 -0.74 -15.40 -27.78
CA GLN A 45 -0.03 -16.45 -28.52
C GLN A 45 -0.99 -17.57 -28.97
N VAL A 46 -1.92 -17.98 -28.12
CA VAL A 46 -2.94 -18.98 -28.46
C VAL A 46 -3.89 -18.44 -29.55
N GLN A 47 -4.34 -17.19 -29.44
CA GLN A 47 -5.17 -16.57 -30.48
C GLN A 47 -4.45 -16.51 -31.84
N ASN A 48 -3.17 -16.13 -31.84
CA ASN A 48 -2.36 -16.11 -33.06
C ASN A 48 -2.17 -17.51 -33.65
N ALA A 49 -1.94 -18.53 -32.82
CA ALA A 49 -1.84 -19.91 -33.27
C ALA A 49 -3.16 -20.42 -33.89
N HIS A 50 -4.31 -20.08 -33.30
CA HIS A 50 -5.62 -20.40 -33.90
C HIS A 50 -5.84 -19.70 -35.25
N ALA A 51 -5.42 -18.43 -35.38
CA ALA A 51 -5.49 -17.72 -36.66
C ALA A 51 -4.62 -18.38 -37.74
N GLN A 52 -3.42 -18.87 -37.36
CA GLN A 52 -2.53 -19.62 -38.25
C GLN A 52 -3.16 -20.94 -38.71
N VAL A 53 -3.80 -21.69 -37.80
CA VAL A 53 -4.55 -22.91 -38.17
C VAL A 53 -5.63 -22.61 -39.20
N GLY A 54 -6.42 -21.54 -38.98
CA GLY A 54 -7.46 -21.12 -39.92
C GLY A 54 -6.90 -20.76 -41.30
N ALA A 55 -5.77 -20.03 -41.35
CA ALA A 55 -5.11 -19.67 -42.60
C ALA A 55 -4.56 -20.90 -43.35
N LEU A 56 -3.90 -21.83 -42.64
CA LEU A 56 -3.38 -23.08 -43.21
C LEU A 56 -4.49 -24.00 -43.73
N SER A 57 -5.62 -24.05 -43.01
CA SER A 57 -6.78 -24.84 -43.42
C SER A 57 -7.44 -24.28 -44.69
N ASN A 58 -7.41 -22.97 -44.90
CA ASN A 58 -8.00 -22.31 -46.07
C ASN A 58 -7.10 -22.39 -47.33
N GLN A 59 -5.78 -22.55 -47.18
CA GLN A 59 -4.85 -22.65 -48.32
C GLN A 59 -4.91 -24.00 -49.05
N GLY A 60 -5.37 -25.07 -48.38
CA GLY A 60 -5.42 -26.42 -48.94
C GLY A 60 -4.03 -27.06 -49.16
N GLY A 61 -3.98 -28.39 -49.36
CA GLY A 61 -2.75 -29.15 -49.61
C GLY A 61 -2.24 -29.98 -48.43
N ALA A 62 -1.02 -30.54 -48.55
CA ALA A 62 -0.40 -31.44 -47.57
C ALA A 62 0.18 -30.71 -46.35
N GLN A 63 -0.68 -30.03 -45.58
CA GLN A 63 -0.31 -29.25 -44.38
C GLN A 63 -0.39 -30.06 -43.07
N GLY A 64 -0.59 -31.38 -43.15
CA GLY A 64 -0.81 -32.27 -42.00
C GLY A 64 0.25 -32.16 -40.90
N PRO A 65 1.56 -32.20 -41.21
CA PRO A 65 2.61 -32.07 -40.20
C PRO A 65 2.62 -30.71 -39.49
N ALA A 66 2.41 -29.61 -40.23
CA ALA A 66 2.37 -28.27 -39.66
C ALA A 66 1.15 -28.06 -38.74
N LEU A 67 -0.01 -28.59 -39.13
CA LEU A 67 -1.21 -28.57 -38.29
C LEU A 67 -1.04 -29.40 -37.01
N SER A 68 -0.40 -30.57 -37.08
CA SER A 68 -0.09 -31.38 -35.91
C SER A 68 0.82 -30.64 -34.92
N GLN A 69 1.86 -29.97 -35.43
CA GLN A 69 2.78 -29.19 -34.59
C GLN A 69 2.09 -28.03 -33.88
N ILE A 70 1.20 -27.30 -34.57
CA ILE A 70 0.42 -26.23 -33.94
C ILE A 70 -0.56 -26.79 -32.90
N HIS A 71 -1.16 -27.95 -33.17
CA HIS A 71 -2.04 -28.60 -32.21
C HIS A 71 -1.31 -29.01 -30.92
N GLU A 72 -0.12 -29.61 -31.04
CA GLU A 72 0.72 -29.94 -29.89
C GLU A 72 1.15 -28.70 -29.10
N PHE A 73 1.51 -27.61 -29.81
CA PHE A 73 1.80 -26.33 -29.19
C PHE A 73 0.60 -25.80 -28.39
N LEU A 74 -0.60 -25.82 -28.97
CA LEU A 74 -1.84 -25.35 -28.32
C LEU A 74 -2.16 -26.16 -27.06
N GLN A 75 -2.04 -27.49 -27.11
CA GLN A 75 -2.24 -28.35 -25.95
C GLN A 75 -1.23 -28.05 -24.84
N GLY A 76 0.05 -27.93 -25.17
CA GLY A 76 1.10 -27.58 -24.21
C GLY A 76 0.87 -26.19 -23.61
N GLN A 77 0.40 -25.25 -24.41
CA GLN A 77 0.16 -23.89 -23.97
C GLN A 77 -1.08 -23.76 -23.09
N GLN A 78 -2.11 -24.57 -23.31
CA GLN A 78 -3.26 -24.66 -22.41
C GLN A 78 -2.85 -25.05 -20.98
N ILE A 79 -1.97 -26.05 -20.83
CA ILE A 79 -1.46 -26.48 -19.52
C ILE A 79 -0.65 -25.35 -18.86
N ARG A 80 0.18 -24.64 -19.63
CA ARG A 80 0.98 -23.52 -19.13
C ARG A 80 0.10 -22.35 -18.69
N ILE A 81 -0.95 -22.03 -19.43
CA ILE A 81 -1.94 -21.01 -19.08
C ILE A 81 -2.63 -21.38 -17.76
N GLN A 82 -3.08 -22.62 -17.58
CA GLN A 82 -3.69 -23.06 -16.33
C GLN A 82 -2.75 -22.89 -15.12
N ARG A 83 -1.47 -23.25 -15.27
CA ARG A 83 -0.46 -23.03 -14.22
C ARG A 83 -0.22 -21.54 -13.96
N GLN A 84 -0.20 -20.74 -15.02
CA GLN A 84 -0.03 -19.29 -14.91
C GLN A 84 -1.22 -18.64 -14.21
N MET A 85 -2.45 -19.09 -14.46
CA MET A 85 -3.64 -18.64 -13.75
C MET A 85 -3.56 -18.95 -12.24
N GLN A 86 -3.06 -20.13 -11.87
CA GLN A 86 -2.84 -20.48 -10.46
C GLN A 86 -1.84 -19.52 -9.81
N LYS A 87 -0.72 -19.21 -10.48
CA LYS A 87 0.24 -18.21 -9.99
C LYS A 87 -0.40 -16.84 -9.82
N VAL A 88 -1.17 -16.38 -10.79
CA VAL A 88 -1.88 -15.09 -10.71
C VAL A 88 -2.78 -15.06 -9.48
N GLN A 89 -3.52 -16.14 -9.19
CA GLN A 89 -4.35 -16.25 -7.99
C GLN A 89 -3.53 -16.26 -6.68
N GLU A 90 -2.34 -16.88 -6.68
CA GLU A 90 -1.43 -16.83 -5.53
C GLU A 90 -0.93 -15.41 -5.26
N PHE A 91 -0.54 -14.69 -6.31
CA PHE A 91 -0.11 -13.29 -6.20
C PHE A 91 -1.27 -12.36 -5.83
N GLU A 92 -2.48 -12.61 -6.31
CA GLU A 92 -3.68 -11.87 -5.90
C GLU A 92 -3.92 -11.98 -4.39
N LYS A 93 -3.83 -13.22 -3.85
CA LYS A 93 -3.92 -13.45 -2.40
C LYS A 93 -2.80 -12.76 -1.63
N LEU A 94 -1.58 -12.75 -2.17
CA LEU A 94 -0.45 -12.05 -1.56
C LEU A 94 -0.68 -10.53 -1.51
N VAL A 95 -1.19 -9.94 -2.60
CA VAL A 95 -1.53 -8.52 -2.68
C VAL A 95 -2.56 -8.17 -1.61
N GLU A 96 -3.62 -8.98 -1.46
CA GLU A 96 -4.66 -8.73 -0.46
C GLU A 96 -4.13 -8.87 0.97
N ALA A 97 -3.28 -9.87 1.23
CA ALA A 97 -2.63 -10.01 2.53
C ALA A 97 -1.73 -8.79 2.86
N LYS A 98 -0.95 -8.30 1.89
CA LYS A 98 -0.10 -7.11 2.07
C LYS A 98 -0.93 -5.83 2.22
N ARG A 99 -2.06 -5.72 1.52
CA ARG A 99 -3.01 -4.62 1.68
C ARG A 99 -3.53 -4.52 3.10
N GLU A 100 -3.92 -5.65 3.71
CA GLU A 100 -4.43 -5.67 5.08
C GLU A 100 -3.34 -5.29 6.10
N ILE A 101 -2.09 -5.74 5.90
CA ILE A 101 -0.95 -5.34 6.71
C ILE A 101 -0.72 -3.83 6.63
N LEU A 102 -0.75 -3.24 5.42
CA LEU A 102 -0.63 -1.80 5.23
C LEU A 102 -1.78 -1.06 5.93
N ARG A 103 -3.02 -1.52 5.77
CA ARG A 103 -4.19 -0.93 6.42
C ARG A 103 -4.04 -0.87 7.93
N GLN A 104 -3.58 -1.97 8.54
CA GLN A 104 -3.35 -2.05 9.98
C GLN A 104 -2.20 -1.12 10.42
N ALA A 105 -1.08 -1.09 9.69
CA ALA A 105 0.04 -0.21 10.01
C ALA A 105 -0.33 1.28 9.91
N ALA A 106 -1.08 1.67 8.89
CA ALA A 106 -1.58 3.03 8.71
C ALA A 106 -2.54 3.43 9.83
N LEU A 107 -3.43 2.52 10.26
CA LEU A 107 -4.33 2.74 11.38
C LEU A 107 -3.55 2.95 12.70
N GLU A 108 -2.54 2.13 12.96
CA GLU A 108 -1.70 2.25 14.16
C GLU A 108 -0.90 3.56 14.19
N TYR A 109 -0.40 4.02 13.04
CA TYR A 109 0.25 5.33 12.93
C TYR A 109 -0.75 6.46 13.19
N LYS A 110 -1.92 6.43 12.53
CA LYS A 110 -2.96 7.47 12.65
C LYS A 110 -3.48 7.62 14.08
N ILE A 111 -3.64 6.52 14.82
CA ILE A 111 -4.00 6.55 16.24
C ILE A 111 -2.96 7.33 17.06
N MET A 112 -1.67 7.06 16.83
CA MET A 112 -0.59 7.74 17.55
C MET A 112 -0.46 9.22 17.17
N GLU A 113 -0.67 9.53 15.91
CA GLU A 113 -0.68 10.90 15.41
C GLU A 113 -1.79 11.71 16.10
N LYS A 114 -3.01 11.17 16.14
CA LYS A 114 -4.13 11.79 16.84
C LYS A 114 -3.88 11.93 18.34
N MET A 115 -3.25 10.94 18.97
CA MET A 115 -2.85 11.04 20.38
C MET A 115 -1.86 12.20 20.62
N ARG A 116 -0.88 12.38 19.73
CA ARG A 116 0.08 13.49 19.80
C ARG A 116 -0.63 14.83 19.65
N GLU A 117 -1.57 14.94 18.71
CA GLU A 117 -2.37 16.16 18.48
C GLU A 117 -3.18 16.53 19.72
N ASN A 118 -3.90 15.57 20.30
CA ASN A 118 -4.67 15.81 21.53
C ASN A 118 -3.76 16.28 22.68
N LYS A 119 -2.59 15.65 22.86
CA LYS A 119 -1.63 16.05 23.89
C LYS A 119 -1.03 17.43 23.63
N PHE A 120 -0.89 17.82 22.36
CA PHE A 120 -0.43 19.15 22.00
C PHE A 120 -1.50 20.22 22.31
N GLU A 121 -2.77 19.94 22.02
CA GLU A 121 -3.90 20.80 22.41
C GLU A 121 -3.97 20.99 23.93
N GLU A 122 -3.87 19.91 24.71
CA GLU A 122 -3.81 19.95 26.17
C GLU A 122 -2.66 20.84 26.68
N TYR A 123 -1.45 20.64 26.13
CA TYR A 123 -0.28 21.45 26.49
C TYR A 123 -0.47 22.94 26.17
N ARG A 124 -1.11 23.27 25.04
CA ARG A 124 -1.41 24.68 24.71
C ARG A 124 -2.41 25.29 25.70
N ALA A 125 -3.46 24.55 26.04
CA ALA A 125 -4.49 25.00 26.97
C ALA A 125 -3.92 25.24 28.37
N GLU A 126 -3.10 24.31 28.87
CA GLU A 126 -2.42 24.44 30.17
C GLU A 126 -1.48 25.64 30.19
N ARG A 127 -0.69 25.83 29.12
CA ARG A 127 0.20 26.99 29.01
C ARG A 127 -0.58 28.30 29.02
N LEU A 128 -1.66 28.40 28.25
CA LEU A 128 -2.50 29.61 28.24
C LEU A 128 -3.09 29.90 29.64
N SER A 129 -3.54 28.87 30.35
CA SER A 129 -4.06 29.01 31.71
C SER A 129 -2.99 29.47 32.70
N ASN A 130 -1.76 28.93 32.61
CA ASN A 130 -0.65 29.34 33.47
C ASN A 130 -0.18 30.76 33.15
N ASP A 131 -0.03 31.11 31.87
CA ASP A 131 0.34 32.46 31.45
C ASP A 131 -0.70 33.49 31.96
N GLN A 132 -2.00 33.16 31.93
CA GLN A 132 -3.05 34.02 32.48
C GLN A 132 -2.97 34.17 34.00
N LYS A 133 -2.73 33.08 34.75
CA LYS A 133 -2.53 33.15 36.20
C LYS A 133 -1.33 34.01 36.59
N GLU A 134 -0.21 33.87 35.87
CA GLU A 134 0.99 34.70 36.09
C GLU A 134 0.70 36.18 35.84
N MET A 135 -0.09 36.53 34.81
CA MET A 135 -0.50 37.91 34.55
C MET A 135 -1.39 38.48 35.66
N ASP A 136 -2.34 37.69 36.16
CA ASP A 136 -3.23 38.08 37.25
C ASP A 136 -2.45 38.30 38.55
N GLU A 137 -1.53 37.40 38.89
CA GLU A 137 -0.64 37.52 40.05
C GLU A 137 0.24 38.78 39.98
N GLN A 138 0.85 39.06 38.83
CA GLN A 138 1.62 40.29 38.62
C GLN A 138 0.77 41.55 38.78
N SER A 139 -0.48 41.50 38.33
CA SER A 139 -1.42 42.63 38.42
C SER A 139 -1.80 42.90 39.88
N ILE A 140 -2.07 41.84 40.67
CA ILE A 140 -2.34 41.94 42.10
C ILE A 140 -1.13 42.48 42.87
N LEU A 141 0.08 41.98 42.58
CA LEU A 141 1.31 42.45 43.22
C LEU A 141 1.58 43.94 42.93
N ARG A 142 1.40 44.37 41.68
CA ARG A 142 1.52 45.79 41.32
C ARG A 142 0.48 46.64 42.03
N PHE A 143 -0.77 46.20 42.10
CA PHE A 143 -1.83 46.94 42.78
C PHE A 143 -1.59 47.07 44.28
N LYS A 144 -1.07 46.01 44.94
CA LYS A 144 -0.68 46.08 46.36
C LYS A 144 0.49 47.04 46.58
N ALA A 145 1.52 47.01 45.74
CA ALA A 145 2.66 47.90 45.85
C ALA A 145 2.29 49.39 45.72
N VAL A 146 1.34 49.72 44.83
CA VAL A 146 0.82 51.10 44.66
C VAL A 146 0.01 51.57 45.88
N LYS A 147 -0.62 50.65 46.61
CA LYS A 147 -1.46 50.98 47.78
C LYS A 147 -0.67 51.19 49.07
N GLU A 148 0.57 50.69 49.11
CA GLU A 148 1.51 50.82 50.24
C GLU A 148 2.52 51.96 50.05
N SER A 149 2.46 52.67 48.91
CA SER A 149 3.23 53.90 48.63
C SER A 149 2.42 55.15 48.98
#